data_AF-A0A381PEQ2-F1
#
_entry.id   AF-A0A381PEQ2-F1
#
_cell.length_a   1.000
_cell.length_b   1.000
_cell.length_c   1.000
_cell.angle_alpha   90.00
_cell.angle_beta   90.00
_cell.angle_gamma   90.00
#
_symmetry.space_group_name_H-M   'P 1'
#
loop_
_entity.id
_entity.type
_entity.pdbx_description
1 polymer ?
#
loop_
_entity_poly.entity_id
_entity_poly.type
_entity_poly.pdbx_seq_one_letter_code
_entity_poly.pdbx_strand_id
1 'polypeptide(L)'
;MRKLKNYLAPICMLTISFYSFADVTIKSDVVYGHKDGLALIYDVIEPDNANGAAIVFMMSGGWFSRWTPAEFLSQRFEDMLEAGFTVIPVYHGSAPRYHVPDAYSDVSRAIRHIKLRAEQHSIDPDRIGVTGGSAGGHLSLMLGLDADMGDPNADDEVMRQDNSVAAVVAYFPPVDLRQLAGPGSWSERFPALNFDPDRAASISPILHADPDDPPTLLIHG
;
A
#
# COMPACT_ATOMS: atom_id res chain seq x y z
N MET A 1 -59.90 38.95 -26.42
CA MET A 1 -58.51 38.89 -26.90
C MET A 1 -57.57 38.63 -25.72
N ARG A 2 -57.05 37.41 -25.55
CA ARG A 2 -55.95 37.10 -24.62
C ARG A 2 -55.02 36.11 -25.34
N LYS A 3 -53.80 36.56 -25.64
CA LYS A 3 -52.79 35.81 -26.41
C LYS A 3 -52.12 34.77 -25.52
N LEU A 4 -52.20 33.48 -25.88
CA LEU A 4 -51.31 32.45 -25.31
C LEU A 4 -49.91 32.63 -25.92
N LYS A 5 -48.89 32.77 -25.08
CA LYS A 5 -47.48 32.72 -25.48
C LYS A 5 -46.99 31.28 -25.32
N ASN A 6 -46.59 30.66 -26.42
CA ASN A 6 -45.87 29.38 -26.40
C ASN A 6 -44.43 29.63 -25.96
N TYR A 7 -44.02 29.06 -24.83
CA TYR A 7 -42.62 28.99 -24.43
C TYR A 7 -42.07 27.63 -24.86
N LEU A 8 -41.17 27.62 -25.84
CA LEU A 8 -40.29 26.49 -26.14
C LEU A 8 -39.14 26.54 -25.13
N ALA A 9 -39.06 25.54 -24.25
CA ALA A 9 -37.91 25.34 -23.39
C ALA A 9 -36.80 24.61 -24.17
N PRO A 10 -35.54 25.06 -24.13
CA PRO A 10 -34.44 24.35 -24.76
C PRO A 10 -34.14 23.06 -23.97
N ILE A 11 -34.16 21.91 -24.65
CA ILE A 11 -33.71 20.64 -24.08
C ILE A 11 -32.19 20.67 -24.07
N CYS A 12 -31.59 20.85 -22.89
CA CYS A 12 -30.18 20.55 -22.67
C CYS A 12 -30.00 19.04 -22.74
N MET A 13 -29.40 18.54 -23.83
CA MET A 13 -28.84 17.18 -23.85
C MET A 13 -27.62 17.17 -22.92
N LEU A 14 -27.79 16.65 -21.71
CA LEU A 14 -26.67 16.20 -20.90
C LEU A 14 -26.05 14.99 -21.62
N THR A 15 -24.85 15.16 -22.15
CA THR A 15 -23.98 14.05 -22.53
C THR A 15 -23.48 13.40 -21.24
N ILE A 16 -24.13 12.31 -20.83
CA ILE A 16 -23.59 11.42 -19.80
C ILE A 16 -22.49 10.62 -20.48
N SER A 17 -21.23 10.93 -20.16
CA SER A 17 -20.11 10.09 -20.57
C SER A 17 -20.14 8.85 -19.69
N PHE A 18 -20.40 7.69 -20.29
CA PHE A 18 -20.21 6.41 -19.63
C PHE A 18 -18.69 6.14 -19.61
N TYR A 19 -18.07 6.32 -18.44
CA TYR A 19 -16.75 5.74 -18.21
C TYR A 19 -16.95 4.22 -18.12
N SER A 20 -16.28 3.49 -19.01
CA SER A 20 -16.19 2.04 -18.92
C SER A 20 -15.07 1.77 -17.93
N PHE A 21 -15.43 1.46 -16.69
CA PHE A 21 -14.46 0.95 -15.73
C PHE A 21 -13.85 -0.33 -16.29
N ALA A 22 -12.56 -0.58 -16.04
CA ALA A 22 -12.03 -1.93 -16.16
C ALA A 22 -12.89 -2.84 -15.26
N ASP A 23 -13.45 -3.91 -15.82
CA ASP A 23 -14.08 -4.93 -15.00
C ASP A 23 -12.98 -5.56 -14.14
N VAL A 24 -13.17 -5.51 -12.81
CA VAL A 24 -12.21 -6.00 -11.82
C VAL A 24 -12.83 -7.12 -10.99
N THR A 25 -12.03 -8.12 -10.67
CA THR A 25 -12.33 -9.11 -9.65
C THR A 25 -11.68 -8.69 -8.33
N ILE A 26 -12.49 -8.61 -7.27
CA ILE A 26 -12.03 -8.24 -5.93
C ILE A 26 -12.07 -9.47 -5.03
N LYS A 27 -10.92 -9.80 -4.42
CA LYS A 27 -10.81 -10.76 -3.32
C LYS A 27 -10.42 -10.01 -2.05
N SER A 28 -11.41 -9.78 -1.18
CA SER A 28 -11.19 -9.06 0.07
C SER A 28 -10.66 -9.94 1.20
N ASP A 29 -10.09 -9.29 2.21
CA ASP A 29 -9.75 -9.86 3.52
C ASP A 29 -8.85 -11.11 3.44
N VAL A 30 -7.89 -11.12 2.51
CA VAL A 30 -6.88 -12.18 2.44
C VAL A 30 -5.95 -12.07 3.64
N VAL A 31 -6.06 -13.05 4.55
CA VAL A 31 -5.29 -13.06 5.79
C VAL A 31 -3.84 -13.47 5.53
N TYR A 32 -2.90 -12.59 5.84
CA TYR A 32 -1.44 -12.85 5.72
C TYR A 32 -0.76 -13.17 7.06
N GLY A 33 -1.46 -13.01 8.17
CA GLY A 33 -0.94 -13.31 9.50
C GLY A 33 -1.96 -13.08 10.60
N HIS A 34 -1.61 -13.54 11.80
CA HIS A 34 -2.36 -13.26 13.01
C HIS A 34 -1.44 -12.62 14.05
N LYS A 35 -1.94 -11.60 14.74
CA LYS A 35 -1.17 -10.84 15.74
C LYS A 35 -2.10 -10.39 16.87
N ASP A 36 -1.79 -10.78 18.10
CA ASP A 36 -2.61 -10.50 19.30
C ASP A 36 -4.11 -10.82 19.14
N GLY A 37 -4.43 -11.91 18.44
CA GLY A 37 -5.81 -12.34 18.18
C GLY A 37 -6.52 -11.59 17.05
N LEU A 38 -5.83 -10.70 16.34
CA LEU A 38 -6.33 -10.01 15.15
C LEU A 38 -5.80 -10.66 13.88
N ALA A 39 -6.62 -10.71 12.83
CA ALA A 39 -6.18 -11.04 11.49
C ALA A 39 -5.56 -9.80 10.83
N LEU A 40 -4.41 -9.99 10.21
CA LEU A 40 -3.81 -8.99 9.32
C LEU A 40 -4.17 -9.34 7.89
N ILE A 41 -4.64 -8.35 7.12
CA ILE A 41 -5.27 -8.58 5.82
C ILE A 41 -4.72 -7.68 4.71
N TYR A 42 -4.89 -8.14 3.48
CA TYR A 42 -4.87 -7.32 2.28
C TYR A 42 -6.04 -7.70 1.37
N ASP A 43 -6.39 -6.81 0.44
CA ASP A 43 -7.31 -7.14 -0.65
C ASP A 43 -6.53 -7.37 -1.94
N VAL A 44 -7.11 -8.08 -2.90
CA VAL A 44 -6.57 -8.20 -4.26
C VAL A 44 -7.59 -7.67 -5.23
N ILE A 45 -7.20 -6.66 -6.01
CA ILE A 45 -8.01 -6.03 -7.06
C ILE A 45 -7.35 -6.39 -8.39
N GLU A 46 -7.88 -7.41 -9.03
CA GLU A 46 -7.33 -8.00 -10.27
C GLU A 46 -8.15 -7.52 -11.47
N PRO A 47 -7.53 -6.85 -12.45
CA PRO A 47 -8.22 -6.44 -13.67
C PRO A 47 -8.30 -7.61 -14.66
N ASP A 48 -9.35 -7.65 -15.49
CA ASP A 48 -9.52 -8.70 -16.51
C ASP A 48 -8.35 -8.79 -17.52
N ASN A 49 -7.61 -7.70 -17.72
CA ASN A 49 -6.42 -7.62 -18.55
C ASN A 49 -5.10 -7.70 -17.77
N ALA A 50 -5.08 -8.41 -16.63
CA ALA A 50 -3.90 -8.57 -15.78
C ALA A 50 -2.64 -8.95 -16.58
N ASN A 51 -1.55 -8.19 -16.37
CA ASN A 51 -0.30 -8.27 -17.12
C ASN A 51 0.81 -9.02 -16.37
N GLY A 52 0.47 -9.62 -15.24
CA GLY A 52 1.38 -10.34 -14.34
C GLY A 52 2.17 -9.47 -13.35
N ALA A 53 2.07 -8.14 -13.40
CA ALA A 53 2.69 -7.26 -12.41
C ALA A 53 1.69 -6.80 -11.35
N ALA A 54 2.18 -6.51 -10.15
CA ALA A 54 1.37 -6.01 -9.05
C ALA A 54 1.91 -4.71 -8.47
N ILE A 55 0.99 -3.86 -8.01
CA ILE A 55 1.27 -2.67 -7.21
C ILE A 55 0.70 -2.91 -5.82
N VAL A 56 1.58 -3.04 -4.83
CA VAL A 56 1.18 -3.16 -3.43
C VAL A 56 1.11 -1.77 -2.82
N PHE A 57 -0.10 -1.36 -2.43
CA PHE A 57 -0.34 -0.05 -1.85
C PHE A 57 -0.32 -0.14 -0.32
N MET A 58 0.60 0.59 0.31
CA MET A 58 0.68 0.68 1.76
C MET A 58 -0.46 1.55 2.29
N MET A 59 -1.51 0.93 2.83
CA MET A 59 -2.64 1.64 3.43
C MET A 59 -2.21 2.25 4.77
N SER A 60 -1.53 3.39 4.73
CA SER A 60 -0.92 3.97 5.93
C SER A 60 -0.84 5.50 5.87
N GLY A 61 -1.48 6.17 6.83
CA GLY A 61 -1.36 7.60 7.07
C GLY A 61 -1.00 7.86 8.52
N GLY A 62 0.17 8.46 8.78
CA GLY A 62 0.70 8.59 10.15
C GLY A 62 0.91 7.25 10.86
N TRP A 63 1.20 6.18 10.10
CA TRP A 63 1.27 4.79 10.55
C TRP A 63 -0.01 4.31 11.23
N PHE A 64 -1.13 4.87 10.79
CA PHE A 64 -2.46 4.36 11.05
C PHE A 64 -3.03 3.78 9.75
N SER A 65 -3.43 2.52 9.80
CA SER A 65 -3.97 1.77 8.68
C SER A 65 -5.49 1.78 8.74
N ARG A 66 -6.09 2.66 7.94
CA ARG A 66 -7.55 2.78 7.85
C ARG A 66 -8.07 1.78 6.82
N TRP A 67 -8.91 0.84 7.27
CA TRP A 67 -9.66 -0.02 6.35
C TRP A 67 -10.52 0.82 5.41
N THR A 68 -10.45 0.49 4.12
CA THR A 68 -11.22 1.16 3.06
C THR A 68 -11.75 0.08 2.12
N PRO A 69 -13.04 0.11 1.72
CA PRO A 69 -13.55 -0.86 0.76
C PRO A 69 -12.74 -0.82 -0.54
N ALA A 70 -12.40 -2.00 -1.06
CA ALA A 70 -11.55 -2.15 -2.24
C ALA A 70 -12.12 -1.46 -3.48
N GLU A 71 -13.44 -1.29 -3.58
CA GLU A 71 -14.11 -0.58 -4.67
C GLU A 71 -13.78 0.92 -4.73
N PHE A 72 -13.48 1.54 -3.59
CA PHE A 72 -12.98 2.93 -3.58
C PHE A 72 -11.52 3.00 -4.02
N LEU A 73 -10.75 1.95 -3.73
CA LEU A 73 -9.35 1.88 -4.11
C LEU A 73 -9.19 1.56 -5.60
N SER A 74 -10.09 0.77 -6.19
CA SER A 74 -10.07 0.53 -7.64
C SER A 74 -10.25 1.84 -8.42
N GLN A 75 -11.14 2.73 -7.99
CA GLN A 75 -11.29 4.07 -8.60
C GLN A 75 -10.03 4.93 -8.47
N ARG A 76 -9.31 4.82 -7.34
CA ARG A 76 -8.07 5.58 -7.12
C ARG A 76 -6.92 5.09 -8.02
N PHE A 77 -6.93 3.81 -8.37
CA PHE A 77 -5.89 3.15 -9.16
C PHE A 77 -6.38 2.77 -10.57
N GLU A 78 -7.44 3.42 -11.07
CA GLU A 78 -8.07 3.11 -12.36
C GLU A 78 -7.05 3.04 -13.50
N ASP A 79 -6.23 4.08 -13.66
CA ASP A 79 -5.18 4.13 -14.69
C ASP A 79 -4.20 2.93 -14.60
N MET A 80 -3.93 2.44 -13.39
CA MET A 80 -3.00 1.32 -13.18
C MET A 80 -3.68 -0.02 -13.48
N LEU A 81 -4.94 -0.16 -13.09
CA LEU A 81 -5.77 -1.33 -13.41
C LEU A 81 -6.01 -1.43 -14.91
N GLU A 82 -6.29 -0.32 -15.61
CA GLU A 82 -6.40 -0.27 -17.06
C GLU A 82 -5.09 -0.65 -17.76
N ALA A 83 -3.95 -0.28 -17.18
CA ALA A 83 -2.62 -0.72 -17.65
C ALA A 83 -2.32 -2.21 -17.33
N GLY A 84 -3.22 -2.91 -16.66
CA GLY A 84 -3.15 -4.34 -16.35
C GLY A 84 -2.39 -4.68 -15.07
N PHE A 85 -2.08 -3.71 -14.20
CA PHE A 85 -1.47 -4.00 -12.90
C PHE A 85 -2.53 -4.49 -11.90
N THR A 86 -2.27 -5.61 -11.23
CA THR A 86 -3.06 -6.02 -10.06
C THR A 86 -2.74 -5.10 -8.89
N VAL A 87 -3.75 -4.57 -8.20
CA VAL A 87 -3.56 -3.66 -7.06
C VAL A 87 -3.85 -4.38 -5.75
N ILE A 88 -2.91 -4.30 -4.81
CA ILE A 88 -2.98 -5.00 -3.52
C ILE A 88 -2.83 -4.00 -2.37
N PRO A 89 -3.93 -3.46 -1.83
CA PRO A 89 -3.87 -2.64 -0.63
C PRO A 89 -3.61 -3.51 0.61
N VAL A 90 -2.52 -3.20 1.32
CA VAL A 90 -2.08 -3.94 2.52
C VAL A 90 -2.38 -3.12 3.77
N TYR A 91 -2.99 -3.78 4.76
CA TYR A 91 -3.32 -3.19 6.06
C TYR A 91 -2.41 -3.73 7.16
N HIS A 92 -1.89 -2.85 8.01
CA HIS A 92 -0.96 -3.20 9.09
C HIS A 92 -1.53 -2.84 10.47
N GLY A 93 -0.95 -3.39 11.54
CA GLY A 93 -1.30 -3.03 12.91
C GLY A 93 -1.05 -1.55 13.18
N SER A 94 -1.96 -0.89 13.90
CA SER A 94 -1.90 0.55 14.18
C SER A 94 -1.77 0.89 15.67
N ALA A 95 -1.31 2.11 15.94
CA ALA A 95 -1.26 2.66 17.28
C ALA A 95 -2.68 2.76 17.90
N PRO A 96 -2.82 2.73 19.23
CA PRO A 96 -1.75 2.76 20.25
C PRO A 96 -1.11 1.39 20.54
N ARG A 97 -1.60 0.30 19.95
CA ARG A 97 -1.07 -1.05 20.23
C ARG A 97 0.23 -1.32 19.49
N TYR A 98 0.31 -0.89 18.22
CA TYR A 98 1.40 -1.17 17.31
C TYR A 98 2.07 0.13 16.85
N HIS A 99 3.40 0.17 16.83
CA HIS A 99 4.20 1.34 16.49
C HIS A 99 4.86 1.18 15.13
N VAL A 100 5.64 2.16 14.68
CA VAL A 100 6.28 2.13 13.34
C VAL A 100 7.05 0.82 13.07
N PRO A 101 7.87 0.27 14.00
CA PRO A 101 8.56 -0.99 13.75
C PRO A 101 7.60 -2.19 13.59
N ASP A 102 6.46 -2.18 14.29
CA ASP A 102 5.43 -3.21 14.15
C ASP A 102 4.76 -3.12 12.77
N ALA A 103 4.43 -1.91 12.33
CA ALA A 103 3.85 -1.66 11.02
C ALA A 103 4.77 -2.12 9.88
N TYR A 104 6.08 -1.86 10.00
CA TYR A 104 7.06 -2.36 9.04
C TYR A 104 7.14 -3.89 9.03
N SER A 105 7.23 -4.52 10.21
CA SER A 105 7.24 -5.98 10.32
C SER A 105 5.99 -6.61 9.68
N ASP A 106 4.83 -5.98 9.84
CA ASP A 106 3.56 -6.45 9.28
C ASP A 106 3.57 -6.36 7.74
N VAL A 107 3.96 -5.22 7.15
CA VAL A 107 3.99 -5.07 5.68
C VAL A 107 5.11 -5.89 5.03
N SER A 108 6.26 -6.08 5.69
CA SER A 108 7.33 -6.98 5.25
C SER A 108 6.82 -8.42 5.16
N ARG A 109 6.10 -8.88 6.18
CA ARG A 109 5.40 -10.18 6.14
C ARG A 109 4.36 -10.24 5.02
N ALA A 110 3.62 -9.16 4.78
CA ALA A 110 2.62 -9.12 3.72
C ALA A 110 3.25 -9.34 2.33
N ILE A 111 4.39 -8.71 2.02
CA ILE A 111 5.09 -8.94 0.74
C ILE A 111 5.48 -10.41 0.58
N ARG A 112 6.05 -11.02 1.62
CA ARG A 112 6.38 -12.45 1.61
C ARG A 112 5.16 -13.34 1.35
N HIS A 113 4.04 -13.02 2.00
CA HIS A 113 2.80 -13.78 1.81
C HIS A 113 2.22 -13.58 0.39
N ILE A 114 2.30 -12.36 -0.16
CA ILE A 114 1.89 -12.08 -1.54
C ILE A 114 2.75 -12.89 -2.51
N LYS A 115 4.08 -12.92 -2.33
CA LYS A 115 4.99 -13.75 -3.14
C LYS A 115 4.66 -15.23 -3.05
N LEU A 116 4.45 -15.75 -1.84
CA LEU A 116 4.03 -17.15 -1.61
C LEU A 116 2.74 -17.51 -2.37
N ARG A 117 1.85 -16.54 -2.57
CA ARG A 117 0.53 -16.74 -3.20
C ARG A 117 0.42 -16.13 -4.59
N ALA A 118 1.52 -15.66 -5.18
CA ALA A 118 1.51 -14.87 -6.41
C ALA A 118 0.85 -15.63 -7.58
N GLU A 119 1.14 -16.94 -7.71
CA GLU A 119 0.54 -17.80 -8.74
C GLU A 119 -1.00 -17.85 -8.65
N GLN A 120 -1.57 -17.79 -7.44
CA GLN A 120 -3.03 -17.79 -7.24
C GLN A 120 -3.71 -16.52 -7.74
N HIS A 121 -2.93 -15.49 -8.02
CA HIS A 121 -3.36 -14.16 -8.46
C HIS A 121 -2.81 -13.81 -9.83
N SER A 122 -2.26 -14.79 -10.56
CA SER A 122 -1.60 -14.58 -11.85
C SER A 122 -0.47 -13.54 -11.82
N ILE A 123 0.17 -13.35 -10.66
CA ILE A 123 1.25 -12.38 -10.44
C ILE A 123 2.59 -13.11 -10.57
N ASP A 124 3.52 -12.47 -11.28
CA ASP A 124 4.95 -12.80 -11.25
C ASP A 124 5.57 -12.22 -9.96
N PRO A 125 6.09 -13.06 -9.04
CA PRO A 125 6.64 -12.60 -7.77
C PRO A 125 7.82 -11.62 -7.93
N ASP A 126 8.47 -11.60 -9.08
CA ASP A 126 9.58 -10.68 -9.39
C ASP A 126 9.10 -9.35 -10.02
N ARG A 127 7.79 -9.17 -10.22
CA ARG A 127 7.17 -7.96 -10.80
C ARG A 127 6.22 -7.26 -9.83
N ILE A 128 6.57 -7.29 -8.54
CA ILE A 128 5.81 -6.66 -7.46
C ILE A 128 6.46 -5.32 -7.09
N GLY A 129 5.81 -4.21 -7.41
CA GLY A 129 6.21 -2.87 -6.96
C GLY A 129 5.42 -2.43 -5.72
N VAL A 130 5.98 -1.49 -4.95
CA VAL A 130 5.32 -0.93 -3.76
C VAL A 130 5.13 0.57 -3.86
N THR A 131 4.03 1.07 -3.30
CA THR A 131 3.73 2.50 -3.29
C THR A 131 2.97 2.97 -2.04
N GLY A 132 3.12 4.25 -1.72
CA GLY A 132 2.45 4.87 -0.59
C GLY A 132 2.77 6.35 -0.41
N GLY A 133 1.93 7.04 0.35
CA GLY A 133 2.13 8.46 0.70
C GLY A 133 2.41 8.66 2.18
N SER A 134 3.27 9.63 2.51
CA SER A 134 3.68 9.95 3.89
C SER A 134 4.15 8.69 4.62
N ALA A 135 3.46 8.23 5.68
CA ALA A 135 3.79 6.99 6.38
C ALA A 135 3.78 5.75 5.46
N GLY A 136 2.84 5.65 4.50
CA GLY A 136 2.87 4.57 3.51
C GLY A 136 4.08 4.66 2.57
N GLY A 137 4.56 5.87 2.28
CA GLY A 137 5.77 6.09 1.51
C GLY A 137 7.02 5.68 2.31
N HIS A 138 7.05 5.97 3.61
CA HIS A 138 8.08 5.49 4.53
C HIS A 138 8.14 3.96 4.56
N LEU A 139 7.00 3.29 4.72
CA LEU A 139 6.91 1.82 4.69
C LEU A 139 7.35 1.25 3.32
N SER A 140 6.97 1.91 2.21
CA SER A 140 7.39 1.51 0.87
C SER A 140 8.91 1.62 0.68
N LEU A 141 9.54 2.66 1.23
CA LEU A 141 11.00 2.78 1.22
C LEU A 141 11.66 1.72 2.09
N MET A 142 11.16 1.45 3.29
CA MET A 142 11.72 0.37 4.11
C MET A 142 11.67 -0.99 3.38
N LEU A 143 10.56 -1.31 2.70
CA LEU A 143 10.45 -2.54 1.89
C LEU A 143 11.45 -2.61 0.73
N GLY A 144 11.79 -1.47 0.13
CA GLY A 144 12.74 -1.42 -0.97
C GLY A 144 14.21 -1.46 -0.54
N LEU A 145 14.54 -0.77 0.55
CA LEU A 145 15.94 -0.52 0.96
C LEU A 145 16.42 -1.45 2.08
N ASP A 146 15.52 -2.20 2.73
CA ASP A 146 15.84 -3.11 3.85
C ASP A 146 15.30 -4.52 3.59
N ALA A 147 15.42 -4.97 2.33
CA ALA A 147 15.00 -6.31 1.93
C ALA A 147 15.99 -7.41 2.38
N ASP A 148 15.48 -8.63 2.55
CA ASP A 148 16.26 -9.83 2.82
C ASP A 148 15.73 -11.03 2.01
N MET A 149 16.51 -12.11 1.97
CA MET A 149 16.22 -13.33 1.20
C MET A 149 15.30 -14.34 1.91
N GLY A 150 14.77 -13.99 3.08
CA GLY A 150 14.07 -14.91 3.98
C GLY A 150 15.01 -15.90 4.66
N ASP A 151 14.42 -16.75 5.50
CA ASP A 151 15.12 -17.86 6.15
C ASP A 151 14.58 -19.19 5.62
N PRO A 152 15.35 -19.93 4.80
CA PRO A 152 14.95 -21.24 4.28
C PRO A 152 14.59 -22.27 5.36
N ASN A 153 15.06 -22.08 6.59
CA ASN A 153 14.81 -22.98 7.72
C ASN A 153 13.68 -22.50 8.63
N ALA A 154 13.00 -21.40 8.31
CA ALA A 154 11.90 -20.91 9.14
C ALA A 154 10.76 -21.95 9.23
N ASP A 155 10.18 -22.10 10.42
CA ASP A 155 9.01 -22.97 10.62
C ASP A 155 7.80 -22.45 9.84
N ASP A 156 7.63 -21.13 9.81
CA ASP A 156 6.59 -20.45 9.03
C ASP A 156 7.02 -20.31 7.57
N GLU A 157 6.26 -20.93 6.67
CA GLU A 157 6.49 -20.91 5.23
C GLU A 157 6.54 -19.49 4.65
N VAL A 158 5.78 -18.54 5.22
CA VAL A 158 5.81 -17.13 4.80
C VAL A 158 7.21 -16.56 5.00
N MET A 159 7.88 -16.89 6.11
CA MET A 159 9.21 -16.35 6.43
C MET A 159 10.34 -16.97 5.60
N ARG A 160 10.06 -18.01 4.81
CA ARG A 160 11.01 -18.58 3.85
C ARG A 160 11.09 -17.81 2.55
N GLN A 161 10.06 -17.04 2.22
CA GLN A 161 10.06 -16.18 1.03
C GLN A 161 10.89 -14.94 1.30
N ASP A 162 11.57 -14.41 0.29
CA ASP A 162 12.18 -13.09 0.37
C ASP A 162 11.11 -11.98 0.40
N ASN A 163 11.48 -10.77 0.80
CA ASN A 163 10.59 -9.61 0.78
C ASN A 163 11.03 -8.51 -0.21
N SER A 164 11.93 -8.84 -1.16
CA SER A 164 12.39 -7.88 -2.17
C SER A 164 11.26 -7.44 -3.09
N VAL A 165 11.38 -6.24 -3.65
CA VAL A 165 10.37 -5.61 -4.51
C VAL A 165 11.01 -5.09 -5.79
N ALA A 166 10.27 -5.09 -6.88
CA ALA A 166 10.76 -4.72 -8.20
C ALA A 166 10.97 -3.21 -8.38
N ALA A 167 10.20 -2.39 -7.67
CA ALA A 167 10.24 -0.93 -7.76
C ALA A 167 9.57 -0.28 -6.55
N VAL A 168 9.98 0.95 -6.23
CA VAL A 168 9.37 1.77 -5.18
C VAL A 168 8.90 3.11 -5.73
N VAL A 169 7.67 3.51 -5.41
CA VAL A 169 7.17 4.87 -5.63
C VAL A 169 6.68 5.46 -4.32
N ALA A 170 7.42 6.41 -3.75
CA ALA A 170 7.10 7.01 -2.45
C ALA A 170 6.79 8.51 -2.58
N TYR A 171 5.61 8.88 -2.07
CA TYR A 171 5.12 10.26 -2.07
C TYR A 171 5.36 10.90 -0.70
N PHE A 172 6.15 11.97 -0.66
CA PHE A 172 6.51 12.77 0.53
C PHE A 172 6.79 11.96 1.81
N PRO A 173 7.63 10.92 1.74
CA PRO A 173 7.88 10.05 2.89
C PRO A 173 8.74 10.76 3.95
N PRO A 174 8.47 10.58 5.25
CA PRO A 174 9.49 10.80 6.27
C PRO A 174 10.58 9.72 6.12
N VAL A 175 11.85 10.13 6.01
CA VAL A 175 12.97 9.20 5.74
C VAL A 175 13.95 9.02 6.89
N ASP A 176 13.91 9.91 7.89
CA ASP A 176 14.72 9.83 9.10
C ASP A 176 13.82 10.01 10.32
N LEU A 177 13.64 8.93 11.09
CA LEU A 177 12.78 8.90 12.25
C LEU A 177 13.55 9.11 13.56
N ARG A 178 14.89 9.23 13.54
CA ARG A 178 15.73 9.32 14.75
C ARG A 178 15.40 10.51 15.64
N GLN A 179 14.95 11.62 15.05
CA GLN A 179 14.54 12.81 15.79
C GLN A 179 13.03 12.86 16.07
N LEU A 180 12.28 11.87 15.58
CA LEU A 180 10.81 11.83 15.65
C LEU A 180 10.32 10.77 16.64
N ALA A 181 11.11 9.73 16.88
CA ALA A 181 10.77 8.61 17.75
C ALA A 181 10.86 8.98 19.23
N GLY A 182 10.01 8.32 20.02
CA GLY A 182 9.92 8.47 21.46
C GLY A 182 8.90 9.52 21.91
N PRO A 183 8.73 9.68 23.24
CA PRO A 183 7.75 10.59 23.79
C PRO A 183 8.06 12.05 23.42
N GLY A 184 7.09 12.73 22.80
CA GLY A 184 7.18 14.14 22.46
C GLY A 184 6.04 14.63 21.58
N SER A 185 6.16 15.86 21.06
CA SER A 185 5.14 16.49 20.22
C SER A 185 4.82 15.70 18.95
N TRP A 186 5.81 15.01 18.38
CA TRP A 186 5.60 14.12 17.23
C TRP A 186 4.78 12.90 17.58
N SER A 187 5.05 12.23 18.71
CA SER A 187 4.25 11.08 19.16
C SER A 187 2.86 11.47 19.65
N GLU A 188 2.67 12.69 20.15
CA GLU A 188 1.33 13.21 20.48
C GLU A 188 0.47 13.36 19.21
N ARG A 189 1.09 13.79 18.10
CA ARG A 189 0.41 13.94 16.81
C ARG A 189 0.28 12.61 16.06
N PHE A 190 1.30 11.76 16.11
CA PHE A 190 1.37 10.45 15.45
C PHE A 190 1.77 9.39 16.48
N PRO A 191 0.80 8.79 17.19
CA PRO A 191 1.06 7.88 18.31
C PRO A 191 1.96 6.69 17.98
N ALA A 192 2.01 6.25 16.72
CA ALA A 192 2.89 5.19 16.28
C ALA A 192 4.39 5.51 16.43
N LEU A 193 4.77 6.78 16.56
CA LEU A 193 6.15 7.21 16.83
C LEU A 193 6.57 7.02 18.29
N ASN A 194 5.64 6.67 19.19
CA ASN A 194 5.95 6.44 20.60
C ASN A 194 6.59 5.06 20.86
N PHE A 195 7.74 4.80 20.23
CA PHE A 195 8.55 3.61 20.43
C PHE A 195 9.95 3.98 20.91
N ASP A 196 10.73 2.98 21.29
CA ASP A 196 12.11 3.12 21.75
C ASP A 196 12.99 3.85 20.69
N PRO A 197 13.53 5.05 20.99
CA PRO A 197 14.38 5.80 20.07
C PRO A 197 15.61 5.03 19.59
N ASP A 198 16.12 4.06 20.36
CA ASP A 198 17.27 3.24 19.95
C ASP A 198 16.97 2.37 18.72
N ARG A 199 15.69 2.09 18.46
CA ARG A 199 15.22 1.38 17.26
C ARG A 199 14.97 2.30 16.07
N ALA A 200 15.06 3.63 16.24
CA ALA A 200 14.69 4.56 15.18
C ALA A 200 15.64 4.47 13.98
N ALA A 201 16.91 4.16 14.20
CA ALA A 201 17.88 3.98 13.12
C ALA A 201 17.50 2.81 12.21
N SER A 202 17.07 1.67 12.78
CA SER A 202 16.68 0.47 12.00
C SER A 202 15.35 0.61 11.25
N ILE A 203 14.69 1.77 11.37
CA ILE A 203 13.41 2.05 10.72
C ILE A 203 13.44 3.42 10.05
N SER A 204 14.64 3.91 9.72
CA SER A 204 14.89 5.17 9.02
C SER A 204 15.48 4.86 7.65
N PRO A 205 14.68 4.80 6.57
CA PRO A 205 15.12 4.28 5.28
C PRO A 205 16.34 4.99 4.70
N ILE A 206 16.60 6.25 5.06
CA ILE A 206 17.81 6.99 4.67
C ILE A 206 19.12 6.30 5.08
N LEU A 207 19.09 5.39 6.06
CA LEU A 207 20.25 4.69 6.58
C LEU A 207 20.46 3.31 5.95
N HIS A 208 19.55 2.85 5.09
CA HIS A 208 19.59 1.51 4.49
C HIS A 208 19.94 1.52 3.00
N ALA A 209 19.97 2.69 2.36
CA ALA A 209 20.18 2.79 0.92
C ALA A 209 21.52 2.17 0.47
N ASP A 210 21.45 1.33 -0.56
CA ASP A 210 22.53 0.54 -1.13
C ASP A 210 22.50 0.57 -2.68
N PRO A 211 23.64 0.45 -3.38
CA PRO A 211 23.67 0.39 -4.84
C PRO A 211 22.82 -0.72 -5.49
N ASP A 212 22.52 -1.80 -4.76
CA ASP A 212 21.74 -2.93 -5.26
C ASP A 212 20.21 -2.77 -5.05
N ASP A 213 19.78 -1.64 -4.48
CA ASP A 213 18.37 -1.33 -4.26
C ASP A 213 17.54 -1.24 -5.56
N PRO A 214 16.23 -1.55 -5.51
CA PRO A 214 15.36 -1.44 -6.67
C PRO A 214 15.19 0.02 -7.12
N PRO A 215 14.86 0.24 -8.41
CA PRO A 215 14.53 1.56 -8.92
C PRO A 215 13.49 2.27 -8.04
N THR A 216 13.87 3.44 -7.51
CA THR A 216 13.08 4.20 -6.54
C THR A 216 12.73 5.57 -7.08
N LEU A 217 11.43 5.89 -7.14
CA LEU A 217 10.90 7.20 -7.47
C LEU A 217 10.40 7.92 -6.20
N LEU A 218 11.03 9.06 -5.89
CA LEU A 218 10.60 9.96 -4.83
C LEU A 218 9.83 11.15 -5.41
N ILE A 219 8.64 11.44 -4.86
CA ILE A 219 7.81 12.57 -5.28
C ILE A 219 7.56 13.45 -4.04
N HIS A 220 8.06 14.68 -4.06
CA HIS A 220 7.93 15.65 -2.95
C HIS A 220 7.62 17.04 -3.52
N GLY A 221 6.82 17.83 -2.81
CA GLY A 221 6.44 19.20 -3.18
C GLY A 221 7.04 20.27 -2.28
#